data_AF-A0A062XTG6-F1
#
_entry.id   AF-A0A062XTG6-F1
#
_cell.length_a   1.000
_cell.length_b   1.000
_cell.length_c   1.000
_cell.angle_alpha   90.00
_cell.angle_beta   90.00
_cell.angle_gamma   90.00
#
_symmetry.space_group_name_H-M   'P 1'
#
loop_
_entity.id
_entity.type
_entity.pdbx_description
1 polymer ?
#
loop_
_entity_poly.entity_id
_entity_poly.type
_entity_poly.pdbx_seq_one_letter_code
_entity_poly.pdbx_strand_id
1 'polypeptide(L)'
;MTFLLLIDNPKLAMLGKNFASDPVVRRHQGFTLVELLIVVAILGILAAIAIPRIYQMLERARQKRTMADMRTLALAINSYATDHVLVPQVSGTATDLRLYLEPTYLKVLPVHDGWRRDLRYEGSGLDYTVVSYGGDGVAQGGPYLGPTTHYDADIAMVNGIFVQWPEGIQVR
;
A
#
# COMPACT_ATOMS: atom_id res chain seq x y z
N MET A 1 -35.39 30.83 -80.35
CA MET A 1 -34.79 29.59 -80.92
C MET A 1 -33.76 29.10 -79.90
N THR A 2 -33.87 27.97 -79.23
CA THR A 2 -34.63 26.75 -79.52
C THR A 2 -34.65 25.89 -78.25
N PHE A 3 -35.86 25.39 -77.89
CA PHE A 3 -36.21 24.10 -77.26
C PHE A 3 -35.17 23.41 -76.36
N LEU A 4 -35.45 23.17 -75.07
CA LEU A 4 -36.40 22.19 -74.49
C LEU A 4 -36.20 20.74 -74.97
N LEU A 5 -36.21 19.82 -73.98
CA LEU A 5 -36.26 18.34 -74.01
C LEU A 5 -34.87 17.71 -74.02
N LEU A 6 -34.47 16.91 -73.04
CA LEU A 6 -35.07 15.69 -72.49
C LEU A 6 -34.19 15.36 -71.24
N ILE A 7 -34.63 14.91 -70.06
CA ILE A 7 -35.24 13.62 -69.74
C ILE A 7 -35.73 13.72 -68.29
N ASP A 8 -37.04 13.58 -68.10
CA ASP A 8 -37.64 13.06 -66.88
C ASP A 8 -37.01 11.70 -66.57
N ASN A 9 -36.09 11.64 -65.61
CA ASN A 9 -35.47 10.39 -65.20
C ASN A 9 -36.20 9.86 -63.95
N PRO A 10 -37.19 8.96 -64.10
CA PRO A 10 -37.99 8.49 -62.97
C PRO A 10 -37.17 7.71 -61.93
N LYS A 11 -35.92 7.32 -62.26
CA LYS A 11 -35.00 6.66 -61.32
C LYS A 11 -34.45 7.61 -60.26
N LEU A 12 -34.32 8.91 -60.55
CA LEU A 12 -33.84 9.90 -59.56
C LEU A 12 -34.90 10.27 -58.52
N ALA A 13 -36.19 10.10 -58.84
CA ALA A 13 -37.28 10.31 -57.88
C ALA A 13 -37.37 9.20 -56.80
N MET A 14 -36.79 8.02 -57.05
CA MET A 14 -36.78 6.91 -56.07
C MET A 14 -35.50 6.88 -55.22
N LEU A 15 -34.48 7.68 -55.54
CA LEU A 15 -33.22 7.79 -54.80
C LEU A 15 -33.31 8.81 -53.64
N GLY A 16 -34.52 9.02 -53.11
CA GLY A 16 -34.80 9.88 -51.96
C GLY A 16 -35.66 9.18 -50.91
N LYS A 17 -35.87 7.87 -51.01
CA LYS A 17 -36.47 7.09 -49.92
C LYS A 17 -35.41 6.94 -48.83
N ASN A 18 -35.44 7.90 -47.91
CA ASN A 18 -34.81 7.83 -46.61
C ASN A 18 -34.99 6.40 -46.08
N PHE A 19 -33.88 5.68 -45.92
CA PHE A 19 -33.80 4.59 -44.96
C PHE A 19 -33.99 5.23 -43.59
N ALA A 20 -35.24 5.56 -43.26
CA ALA A 20 -35.65 5.85 -41.91
C ALA A 20 -35.43 4.52 -41.18
N SER A 21 -34.26 4.37 -40.59
CA SER A 21 -34.02 3.36 -39.59
C SER A 21 -35.09 3.59 -38.53
N ASP A 22 -36.04 2.67 -38.41
CA ASP A 22 -37.02 2.72 -37.34
C ASP A 22 -36.27 2.97 -36.03
N PRO A 23 -36.61 4.02 -35.26
CA PRO A 23 -35.93 4.29 -34.02
C PRO A 23 -36.13 3.06 -33.14
N VAL A 24 -35.05 2.30 -32.90
CA VAL A 24 -35.06 1.20 -31.93
C VAL A 24 -35.32 1.84 -30.58
N VAL A 25 -36.59 1.87 -30.17
CA VAL A 25 -37.03 2.34 -28.87
C VAL A 25 -36.42 1.39 -27.84
N ARG A 26 -35.21 1.72 -27.38
CA ARG A 26 -34.58 1.03 -26.26
C ARG A 26 -35.42 1.34 -25.03
N ARG A 27 -36.30 0.41 -24.64
CA ARG A 27 -36.99 0.45 -23.36
C ARG A 27 -35.93 0.55 -22.28
N HIS A 28 -35.77 1.72 -21.69
CA HIS A 28 -34.92 1.90 -20.53
C HIS A 28 -35.63 1.19 -19.37
N GLN A 29 -35.14 0.00 -19.01
CA GLN A 29 -35.50 -0.65 -17.76
C GLN A 29 -34.85 0.16 -16.65
N GLY A 30 -35.65 0.98 -15.95
CA GLY A 30 -35.19 1.71 -14.78
C GLY A 30 -35.06 0.77 -13.58
N PHE A 31 -34.02 0.96 -12.78
CA PHE A 31 -33.89 0.30 -11.47
C PHE A 31 -35.05 0.70 -10.56
N THR A 32 -35.65 -0.27 -9.87
CA THR A 32 -36.61 0.05 -8.81
C THR A 32 -35.88 0.50 -7.54
N LEU A 33 -36.52 1.38 -6.76
CA LEU A 33 -35.99 1.78 -5.44
C LEU A 33 -35.82 0.58 -4.51
N VAL A 34 -36.70 -0.42 -4.63
CA VAL A 34 -36.68 -1.64 -3.81
C VAL A 34 -35.46 -2.50 -4.14
N GLU A 35 -35.13 -2.68 -5.42
CA GLU A 35 -33.91 -3.40 -5.83
C GLU A 35 -32.65 -2.74 -5.28
N LEU A 36 -32.56 -1.41 -5.37
CA LEU A 36 -31.40 -0.70 -4.82
C LEU A 36 -31.33 -0.85 -3.29
N LEU A 37 -32.47 -0.79 -2.59
CA LEU A 37 -32.55 -0.90 -1.14
C LEU A 37 -32.08 -2.27 -0.64
N ILE A 38 -32.49 -3.36 -1.29
CA ILE A 38 -32.05 -4.72 -0.93
C ILE A 38 -30.54 -4.88 -1.16
N VAL A 39 -30.02 -4.34 -2.26
CA VAL A 39 -28.58 -4.40 -2.57
C VAL A 39 -27.75 -3.71 -1.51
N VAL A 40 -28.08 -2.46 -1.14
CA VAL A 40 -27.32 -1.73 -0.11
C VAL A 40 -27.48 -2.38 1.27
N ALA A 41 -28.64 -2.99 1.57
CA ALA A 41 -28.83 -3.73 2.81
C ALA A 41 -27.90 -4.94 2.91
N ILE A 42 -27.80 -5.76 1.86
CA ILE A 42 -26.90 -6.92 1.82
C ILE A 42 -25.43 -6.46 1.86
N LEU A 43 -25.06 -5.43 1.09
CA LEU A 43 -23.72 -4.85 1.12
C LEU A 43 -23.35 -4.32 2.51
N GLY A 44 -24.30 -3.71 3.22
CA GLY A 44 -24.13 -3.25 4.60
C GLY A 44 -23.79 -4.40 5.57
N ILE A 45 -24.50 -5.52 5.48
CA ILE A 45 -24.24 -6.71 6.32
C ILE A 45 -22.85 -7.29 6.02
N LEU A 46 -22.51 -7.45 4.73
CA LEU A 46 -21.21 -7.95 4.32
C LEU A 46 -20.06 -7.04 4.79
N ALA A 47 -20.23 -5.72 4.64
CA ALA A 47 -19.26 -4.73 5.08
C ALA A 47 -19.06 -4.76 6.60
N ALA A 48 -20.13 -4.88 7.39
CA ALA A 48 -20.05 -4.93 8.84
C ALA A 48 -19.19 -6.10 9.36
N ILE A 49 -19.24 -7.26 8.68
CA ILE A 49 -18.43 -8.43 9.04
C ILE A 49 -16.99 -8.30 8.49
N ALA A 50 -16.84 -7.80 7.26
CA ALA A 50 -15.57 -7.79 6.55
C ALA A 50 -14.59 -6.72 7.06
N ILE A 51 -15.08 -5.49 7.30
CA ILE A 51 -14.26 -4.32 7.65
C ILE A 51 -13.35 -4.56 8.87
N PRO A 52 -13.83 -5.01 10.05
CA PRO A 52 -12.96 -5.19 11.22
C PRO A 52 -11.87 -6.24 10.99
N ARG A 53 -12.18 -7.30 10.22
CA ARG A 53 -11.23 -8.36 9.89
C ARG A 53 -10.13 -7.84 8.96
N ILE A 54 -10.49 -7.04 7.95
CA ILE A 54 -9.53 -6.43 7.02
C ILE A 54 -8.57 -5.50 7.76
N TYR A 55 -9.06 -4.70 8.72
CA TYR A 55 -8.19 -3.84 9.53
C TYR A 55 -7.13 -4.64 10.29
N GLN A 56 -7.51 -5.72 10.99
CA GLN A 56 -6.54 -6.57 11.69
C GLN A 56 -5.53 -7.22 10.73
N MET A 57 -5.97 -7.66 9.55
CA MET A 57 -5.09 -8.21 8.53
C MET A 57 -4.07 -7.18 8.03
N LEU A 58 -4.50 -5.94 7.85
CA LEU A 58 -3.64 -4.84 7.43
C LEU A 58 -2.59 -4.53 8.50
N GLU A 59 -2.97 -4.41 9.77
CA GLU A 59 -2.04 -4.19 10.88
C GLU A 59 -0.97 -5.30 10.97
N ARG A 60 -1.37 -6.57 10.82
CA ARG A 60 -0.42 -7.69 10.76
C ARG A 60 0.50 -7.62 9.55
N ALA A 61 -0.01 -7.19 8.39
CA ALA A 61 0.81 -7.00 7.20
C ALA A 61 1.84 -5.88 7.40
N ARG A 62 1.47 -4.80 8.12
CA ARG A 62 2.38 -3.71 8.47
C ARG A 62 3.52 -4.20 9.37
N GLN A 63 3.21 -4.91 10.46
CA GLN A 63 4.22 -5.55 11.31
C GLN A 63 5.19 -6.43 10.52
N LYS A 64 4.66 -7.33 9.68
CA LYS A 64 5.48 -8.24 8.87
C LYS A 64 6.38 -7.49 7.90
N ARG A 65 5.86 -6.44 7.26
CA ARG A 65 6.65 -5.57 6.37
C ARG A 65 7.76 -4.87 7.14
N THR A 66 7.45 -4.25 8.27
CA THR A 66 8.44 -3.60 9.15
C THR A 66 9.58 -4.56 9.49
N MET A 67 9.27 -5.78 9.92
CA MET A 67 10.30 -6.76 10.24
C MET A 67 11.14 -7.19 9.03
N ALA A 68 10.56 -7.27 7.84
CA ALA A 68 11.31 -7.58 6.61
C ALA A 68 12.25 -6.44 6.21
N ASP A 69 11.76 -5.20 6.30
CA ASP A 69 12.52 -3.99 6.03
C ASP A 69 13.68 -3.83 7.03
N MET A 70 13.45 -4.08 8.32
CA MET A 70 14.50 -4.09 9.35
C MET A 70 15.58 -5.16 9.10
N ARG A 71 15.20 -6.36 8.65
CA ARG A 71 16.19 -7.40 8.27
C ARG A 71 17.05 -6.96 7.07
N THR A 72 16.44 -6.25 6.12
CA THR A 72 17.14 -5.71 4.96
C THR A 72 18.16 -4.66 5.38
N LEU A 73 17.80 -3.76 6.31
CA LEU A 73 18.74 -2.81 6.91
C LEU A 73 19.87 -3.50 7.64
N ALA A 74 19.55 -4.49 8.48
CA ALA A 74 20.55 -5.21 9.26
C ALA A 74 21.62 -5.87 8.38
N LEU A 75 21.19 -6.50 7.28
CA LEU A 75 22.12 -7.09 6.32
C LEU A 75 23.09 -6.03 5.75
N ALA A 76 22.56 -4.86 5.38
CA ALA A 76 23.36 -3.77 4.82
C ALA A 76 24.31 -3.15 5.85
N ILE A 77 23.84 -2.93 7.08
CA ILE A 77 24.66 -2.40 8.18
C ILE A 77 25.78 -3.38 8.53
N ASN A 78 25.49 -4.68 8.59
CA ASN A 78 26.49 -5.71 8.86
C ASN A 78 27.54 -5.79 7.74
N SER A 79 27.12 -5.64 6.48
CA SER A 79 28.05 -5.55 5.35
C SER A 79 28.94 -4.31 5.45
N TYR A 80 28.37 -3.15 5.78
CA TYR A 80 29.13 -1.93 6.01
C TYR A 80 30.17 -2.10 7.13
N ALA A 81 29.76 -2.69 8.26
CA ALA A 81 30.63 -2.92 9.40
C ALA A 81 31.76 -3.93 9.09
N THR A 82 31.52 -4.87 8.17
CA THR A 82 32.57 -5.79 7.69
C THR A 82 33.69 -5.02 6.97
N ASP A 83 33.33 -4.01 6.18
CA ASP A 83 34.29 -3.23 5.41
C ASP A 83 34.95 -2.10 6.23
N HIS A 84 34.23 -1.54 7.21
CA HIS A 84 34.63 -0.34 7.97
C HIS A 84 34.99 -0.61 9.44
N VAL A 85 34.92 -1.86 9.89
CA VAL A 85 35.10 -2.32 11.29
C VAL A 85 34.00 -1.84 12.25
N LEU A 86 33.50 -0.62 12.07
CA LEU A 86 32.45 -0.01 12.88
C LEU A 86 31.14 0.07 12.09
N VAL A 87 30.02 0.08 12.81
CA VAL A 87 28.71 0.41 12.23
C VAL A 87 28.64 1.91 11.90
N PRO A 88 27.68 2.39 11.11
CA PRO A 88 27.46 3.83 10.95
C PRO A 88 27.27 4.52 12.30
N GLN A 89 28.14 5.47 12.65
CA GLN A 89 28.17 6.15 13.95
C GLN A 89 27.21 7.36 13.94
N VAL A 90 25.93 7.07 13.76
CA VAL A 90 24.86 8.07 13.72
C VAL A 90 23.70 7.60 14.59
N SER A 91 22.97 8.55 15.17
CA SER A 91 21.77 8.28 15.96
C SER A 91 20.68 9.25 15.54
N GLY A 92 19.50 8.72 15.23
CA GLY A 92 18.41 9.50 14.66
C GLY A 92 17.44 8.62 13.90
N THR A 93 17.28 8.90 12.61
CA THR A 93 16.36 8.16 11.74
C THR A 93 17.13 7.32 10.74
N ALA A 94 16.51 6.28 10.20
CA ALA A 94 17.08 5.48 9.14
C ALA A 94 17.43 6.33 7.89
N THR A 95 16.84 7.51 7.71
CA THR A 95 17.24 8.44 6.63
C THR A 95 18.71 8.85 6.71
N ASP A 96 19.25 8.98 7.93
CA ASP A 96 20.63 9.40 8.16
C ASP A 96 21.65 8.34 7.67
N LEU A 97 21.21 7.09 7.52
CA LEU A 97 22.01 5.99 6.98
C LEU A 97 22.24 6.08 5.47
N ARG A 98 21.51 6.95 4.73
CA ARG A 98 21.63 7.05 3.27
C ARG A 98 23.06 7.29 2.81
N LEU A 99 23.79 8.18 3.50
CA LEU A 99 25.16 8.54 3.15
C LEU A 99 26.17 7.38 3.34
N TYR A 100 25.79 6.36 4.10
CA TYR A 100 26.64 5.22 4.44
C TYR A 100 26.27 3.96 3.66
N LEU A 101 24.97 3.75 3.42
CA LEU A 101 24.46 2.49 2.87
C LEU A 101 24.10 2.57 1.38
N GLU A 102 23.72 3.74 0.88
CA GLU A 102 23.33 3.95 -0.52
C GLU A 102 24.47 4.64 -1.29
N PRO A 103 24.79 4.22 -2.54
CA PRO A 103 24.21 3.12 -3.30
C PRO A 103 24.90 1.76 -3.09
N THR A 104 25.96 1.70 -2.27
CA THR A 104 26.90 0.57 -2.26
C THR A 104 26.34 -0.71 -1.66
N TYR A 105 25.64 -0.62 -0.53
CA TYR A 105 25.14 -1.78 0.22
C TYR A 105 23.65 -2.04 -0.03
N LEU A 106 22.90 -0.99 -0.36
CA LEU A 106 21.51 -1.06 -0.79
C LEU A 106 21.23 -0.09 -1.93
N LYS A 107 20.43 -0.54 -2.89
CA LYS A 107 19.93 0.32 -3.97
C LYS A 107 18.86 1.30 -3.47
N VAL A 108 17.99 0.83 -2.56
CA VAL A 108 16.90 1.64 -1.98
C VAL A 108 16.88 1.33 -0.49
N LEU A 109 17.07 2.38 0.30
CA LEU A 109 17.03 2.28 1.75
C LEU A 109 15.58 2.27 2.26
N PRO A 110 15.14 1.24 3.00
CA PRO A 110 13.83 1.27 3.63
C PRO A 110 13.89 2.18 4.87
N VAL A 111 13.44 3.42 4.72
CA VAL A 111 13.45 4.42 5.79
C VAL A 111 12.19 4.39 6.66
N HIS A 112 11.10 3.82 6.14
CA HIS A 112 9.81 3.79 6.82
C HIS A 112 9.39 2.37 7.20
N ASP A 113 8.68 2.26 8.30
CA ASP A 113 8.00 1.05 8.72
C ASP A 113 6.66 0.82 7.97
N GLY A 114 5.96 -0.26 8.30
CA GLY A 114 4.66 -0.61 7.73
C GLY A 114 3.56 0.44 7.97
N TRP A 115 3.70 1.28 8.98
CA TRP A 115 2.79 2.40 9.28
C TRP A 115 3.22 3.72 8.64
N ARG A 116 4.27 3.69 7.81
CA ARG A 116 4.85 4.85 7.13
C ARG A 116 5.48 5.86 8.09
N ARG A 117 5.97 5.39 9.24
CA ARG A 117 6.76 6.17 10.19
C ARG A 117 8.24 5.88 9.98
N ASP A 118 9.10 6.83 10.29
CA ASP A 118 10.54 6.63 10.16
C ASP A 118 11.06 5.59 11.14
N LEU A 119 11.85 4.65 10.63
CA LEU A 119 12.63 3.76 11.48
C LEU A 119 13.67 4.56 12.23
N ARG A 120 13.88 4.23 13.50
CA ARG A 120 14.95 4.78 14.32
C ARG A 120 16.19 3.92 14.18
N TYR A 121 17.33 4.59 14.16
CA TYR A 121 18.63 3.95 14.15
C TYR A 121 19.52 4.62 15.18
N GLU A 122 20.25 3.82 15.94
CA GLU A 122 21.29 4.26 16.85
C GLU A 122 22.48 3.32 16.70
N GLY A 123 23.63 3.85 16.27
CA GLY A 123 24.88 3.11 16.13
C GLY A 123 25.98 3.67 17.01
N SER A 124 26.68 2.80 17.74
CA SER A 124 27.78 3.16 18.63
C SER A 124 28.82 2.03 18.67
N GLY A 125 30.04 2.33 18.20
CA GLY A 125 31.12 1.35 18.09
C GLY A 125 30.76 0.20 17.16
N LEU A 126 30.59 -0.99 17.73
CA LEU A 126 30.21 -2.22 17.02
C LEU A 126 28.73 -2.52 17.11
N ASP A 127 28.02 -1.84 18.00
CA ASP A 127 26.63 -2.12 18.32
C ASP A 127 25.71 -1.15 17.60
N TYR A 128 24.58 -1.67 17.12
CA TYR A 128 23.52 -0.85 16.59
C TYR A 128 22.14 -1.36 17.01
N THR A 129 21.21 -0.42 17.09
CA THR A 129 19.80 -0.69 17.35
C THR A 129 18.96 -0.07 16.24
N VAL A 130 18.00 -0.84 15.72
CA VAL A 130 16.94 -0.36 14.82
C VAL A 130 15.61 -0.55 15.51
N VAL A 131 14.76 0.48 15.52
CA VAL A 131 13.45 0.46 16.20
C VAL A 131 12.35 1.01 15.30
N SER A 132 11.20 0.33 15.28
CA SER A 132 9.91 0.90 14.87
C SER A 132 9.05 1.10 16.12
N TYR A 133 8.40 2.25 16.22
CA TYR A 133 7.47 2.56 17.32
C TYR A 133 6.06 1.98 17.10
N GLY A 134 5.92 0.90 16.34
CA GLY A 134 4.66 0.21 16.14
C GLY A 134 3.52 1.08 15.58
N GLY A 135 2.29 0.63 15.87
CA GLY A 135 1.03 1.22 15.41
C GLY A 135 0.70 2.59 16.00
N ASP A 136 1.18 2.92 17.20
CA ASP A 136 0.95 4.20 17.86
C ASP A 136 1.98 5.27 17.44
N GLY A 137 3.19 4.87 17.08
CA GLY A 137 4.28 5.77 16.74
C GLY A 137 4.95 6.41 17.95
N VAL A 138 4.71 5.88 19.15
CA VAL A 138 5.21 6.43 20.40
C VAL A 138 6.30 5.51 20.94
N ALA A 139 7.46 6.08 21.26
CA ALA A 139 8.53 5.32 21.89
C ALA A 139 8.08 4.80 23.26
N GLN A 140 8.05 3.48 23.45
CA GLN A 140 7.56 2.89 24.70
C GLN A 140 8.61 2.84 25.80
N GLY A 141 9.87 3.17 25.49
CA GLY A 141 10.92 3.46 26.46
C GLY A 141 11.11 2.38 27.52
N GLY A 142 11.92 1.37 27.24
CA GLY A 142 12.26 0.33 28.20
C GLY A 142 13.27 -0.65 27.62
N PRO A 143 13.77 -1.61 28.42
CA PRO A 143 14.46 -2.74 27.85
C PRO A 143 13.48 -3.48 26.93
N TYR A 144 13.93 -3.78 25.72
CA TYR A 144 13.19 -4.56 24.74
C TYR A 144 13.23 -6.04 25.17
N LEU A 145 12.09 -6.56 25.67
CA LEU A 145 12.01 -7.79 26.46
C LEU A 145 11.27 -8.95 25.79
N GLY A 146 11.46 -9.15 24.49
CA GLY A 146 10.97 -10.34 23.78
C GLY A 146 9.60 -10.14 23.10
N PRO A 147 8.75 -11.17 23.03
CA PRO A 147 7.56 -11.13 22.19
C PRO A 147 6.51 -10.14 22.69
N THR A 148 5.80 -9.50 21.77
CA THR A 148 4.69 -8.58 22.03
C THR A 148 3.41 -9.10 21.42
N THR A 149 2.28 -8.76 22.05
CA THR A 149 0.93 -9.13 21.60
C THR A 149 0.10 -7.92 21.19
N HIS A 150 0.72 -6.74 21.00
CA HIS A 150 0.03 -5.50 20.67
C HIS A 150 0.55 -4.90 19.36
N TYR A 151 -0.36 -4.40 18.51
CA TYR A 151 0.03 -3.68 17.29
C TYR A 151 0.77 -2.39 17.57
N ASP A 152 0.47 -1.76 18.70
CA ASP A 152 1.06 -0.49 19.13
C ASP A 152 2.45 -0.70 19.76
N ALA A 153 2.87 -1.94 20.04
CA ALA A 153 4.17 -2.21 20.65
C ALA A 153 5.35 -1.95 19.70
N ASP A 154 6.44 -1.45 20.29
CA ASP A 154 7.72 -1.26 19.60
C ASP A 154 8.23 -2.60 19.03
N ILE A 155 8.89 -2.53 17.87
CA ILE A 155 9.66 -3.62 17.28
C ILE A 155 11.11 -3.18 17.29
N ALA A 156 11.96 -3.93 17.98
CA ALA A 156 13.35 -3.55 18.18
C ALA A 156 14.30 -4.67 17.77
N MET A 157 15.37 -4.26 17.11
CA MET A 157 16.45 -5.13 16.65
C MET A 157 17.78 -4.56 17.12
N VAL A 158 18.60 -5.43 17.71
CA VAL A 158 19.97 -5.10 18.13
C VAL A 158 20.92 -6.03 17.38
N ASN A 159 21.91 -5.46 16.69
CA ASN A 159 22.93 -6.22 15.98
C ASN A 159 22.38 -7.30 15.03
N GLY A 160 21.25 -6.98 14.36
CA GLY A 160 20.59 -7.88 13.42
C GLY A 160 19.67 -8.93 14.06
N ILE A 161 19.55 -8.95 15.39
CA ILE A 161 18.70 -9.87 16.14
C ILE A 161 17.50 -9.11 16.69
N PHE A 162 16.29 -9.63 16.48
CA PHE A 162 15.10 -9.07 17.12
C PHE A 162 15.15 -9.32 18.62
N VAL A 163 15.16 -8.24 19.40
CA VAL A 163 15.07 -8.26 20.87
C VAL A 163 13.64 -8.02 21.33
N GLN A 164 12.80 -7.42 20.49
CA GLN A 164 11.37 -7.33 20.68
C GLN A 164 10.66 -7.51 19.33
N TRP A 165 9.67 -8.39 19.28
CA TRP A 165 8.97 -8.76 18.04
C TRP A 165 7.51 -9.11 18.29
N PRO A 166 6.61 -8.92 17.31
CA PRO A 166 5.24 -9.39 17.44
C PRO A 166 5.17 -10.92 17.34
N GLU A 167 4.48 -11.55 18.28
CA GLU A 167 4.24 -12.99 18.29
C GLU A 167 2.80 -13.32 18.69
N GLY A 168 2.27 -14.44 18.18
CA GLY A 168 0.94 -14.89 18.53
C GLY A 168 -0.19 -13.98 18.05
N ILE A 169 -1.30 -13.99 18.77
CA ILE A 169 -2.49 -13.19 18.42
C ILE A 169 -2.27 -11.76 18.89
N GLN A 170 -2.21 -10.86 17.92
CA GLN A 170 -2.07 -9.44 18.16
C GLN A 170 -3.42 -8.80 18.45
N VAL A 171 -3.47 -8.00 19.50
CA VAL A 171 -4.61 -7.16 19.89
C VAL A 171 -4.22 -5.70 19.76
N ARG A 172 -5.23 -4.83 19.79
CA ARG A 172 -5.01 -3.41 19.99
C ARG A 172 -5.30 -3.12 21.45
#